data_AF-A0A7Y3TGV3-F1
#
_entry.id   AF-A0A7Y3TGV3-F1
#
_cell.length_a   1.000
_cell.length_b   1.000
_cell.length_c   1.000
_cell.angle_alpha   90.00
_cell.angle_beta   90.00
_cell.angle_gamma   90.00
#
_symmetry.space_group_name_H-M   'P 1'
#
loop_
_entity.id
_entity.type
_entity.pdbx_description
1 polymer ?
#
loop_
_entity_poly.entity_id
_entity_poly.type
_entity_poly.pdbx_seq_one_letter_code
_entity_poly.pdbx_strand_id
1 'polypeptide(L)'
;METIEYFKLQAKNLYKDFKTQKSYFDADYGRELYHYTPKYFDIDALVLDFDIEEENFTLMKAQHYIANLAGFIKWTEMLSASSSALKLSKLLFKNMHKISVIEWDIYILAQQRENGFAFDDDFKLDIFETVFSQVDDHQSDGYDYRLLQSEKVFDKNQKSKPKKKINKSSVQIFVLPLAGDDRLEFIRTADLIFEKVLSEIELINPELVRKLWDAGNYIDEILLKPEMLPIDRDYALSRIDAFLFHHVIELAVETDD
;
A
#
# COMPACT_ATOMS: atom_id res chain seq x y z
N MET A 1 5.84 -11.55 -22.89
CA MET A 1 4.47 -12.11 -23.04
C MET A 1 4.05 -12.97 -21.85
N GLU A 2 4.86 -13.90 -21.35
CA GLU A 2 4.49 -14.76 -20.22
C GLU A 2 4.08 -14.01 -18.94
N THR A 3 4.67 -12.84 -18.69
CA THR A 3 4.35 -12.02 -17.50
C THR A 3 2.94 -11.42 -17.53
N ILE A 4 2.47 -10.93 -18.69
CA ILE A 4 1.11 -10.42 -18.83
C ILE A 4 0.08 -11.53 -18.65
N GLU A 5 0.34 -12.72 -19.20
CA GLU A 5 -0.56 -13.86 -19.02
C GLU A 5 -0.61 -14.33 -17.56
N TYR A 6 0.50 -14.24 -16.83
CA TYR A 6 0.53 -14.44 -15.38
C TYR A 6 -0.41 -13.48 -14.66
N PHE A 7 -0.33 -12.17 -14.93
CA PHE A 7 -1.21 -11.20 -14.27
C PHE A 7 -2.68 -11.33 -14.68
N LYS A 8 -2.96 -11.68 -15.94
CA LYS A 8 -4.33 -12.03 -16.37
C LYS A 8 -4.88 -13.23 -15.59
N LEU A 9 -4.04 -14.22 -15.29
CA LEU A 9 -4.43 -15.34 -14.45
C LEU A 9 -4.71 -14.89 -13.00
N GLN A 10 -3.86 -14.03 -12.42
CA GLN A 10 -4.10 -13.49 -11.07
C GLN A 10 -5.41 -12.70 -11.01
N ALA A 11 -5.70 -11.86 -12.02
CA ALA A 11 -6.97 -11.13 -12.09
C ALA A 11 -8.19 -12.06 -12.18
N LYS A 12 -8.08 -13.16 -12.93
CA LYS A 12 -9.12 -14.19 -12.97
C LYS A 12 -9.30 -14.89 -11.63
N ASN A 13 -8.21 -15.11 -10.88
CA ASN A 13 -8.27 -15.72 -9.55
C ASN A 13 -8.92 -14.79 -8.53
N LEU A 14 -8.52 -13.52 -8.51
CA LEU A 14 -9.14 -12.48 -7.68
C LEU A 14 -10.64 -12.37 -7.98
N TYR A 15 -11.00 -12.29 -9.26
CA TYR A 15 -12.41 -12.23 -9.67
C TYR A 15 -13.20 -13.48 -9.25
N LYS A 16 -12.58 -14.67 -9.24
CA LYS A 16 -13.25 -15.89 -8.74
C LYS A 16 -13.49 -15.83 -7.24
N ASP A 17 -12.56 -15.27 -6.48
CA ASP A 17 -12.70 -15.14 -5.03
C ASP A 17 -13.81 -14.14 -4.67
N PHE A 18 -13.89 -13.00 -5.37
CA PHE A 18 -15.01 -12.06 -5.22
C PHE A 18 -16.37 -12.70 -5.56
N LYS A 19 -16.43 -13.66 -6.48
CA LYS A 19 -17.68 -14.39 -6.77
C LYS A 19 -18.16 -15.31 -5.65
N THR A 20 -17.34 -15.53 -4.61
CA THR A 20 -17.76 -16.30 -3.44
C THR A 20 -18.59 -15.47 -2.45
N GLN A 21 -18.79 -14.18 -2.74
CA GLN A 21 -19.58 -13.24 -1.95
C GLN A 21 -20.94 -13.82 -1.55
N LYS A 22 -21.25 -13.69 -0.26
CA LYS A 22 -22.58 -13.93 0.31
C LYS A 22 -22.95 -12.77 1.20
N SER A 23 -24.11 -12.18 0.99
CA SER A 23 -24.62 -11.17 1.92
C SER A 23 -25.15 -11.82 3.19
N TYR A 24 -24.99 -11.12 4.30
CA TYR A 24 -25.64 -11.40 5.56
C TYR A 24 -26.05 -10.08 6.20
N PHE A 25 -27.14 -10.09 6.94
CA PHE A 25 -27.56 -8.92 7.69
C PHE A 25 -26.80 -8.85 9.01
N ASP A 26 -26.11 -7.74 9.23
CA ASP A 26 -25.44 -7.47 10.50
C ASP A 26 -26.33 -6.57 11.36
N ALA A 27 -26.75 -7.08 12.51
CA ALA A 27 -27.66 -6.37 13.42
C ALA A 27 -26.99 -5.23 14.17
N ASP A 28 -25.66 -5.27 14.36
CA ASP A 28 -24.91 -4.23 15.07
C ASP A 28 -24.70 -3.01 14.16
N TYR A 29 -24.47 -3.25 12.86
CA TYR A 29 -24.34 -2.19 11.85
C TYR A 29 -25.66 -1.81 11.16
N GLY A 30 -26.73 -2.59 11.37
CA GLY A 30 -28.06 -2.33 10.79
C GLY A 30 -28.08 -2.35 9.26
N ARG A 31 -27.13 -3.03 8.61
CA ARG A 31 -26.98 -3.10 7.15
C ARG A 31 -26.58 -4.49 6.67
N GLU A 32 -26.75 -4.75 5.38
CA GLU A 32 -26.17 -5.94 4.76
C GLU A 32 -24.65 -5.77 4.65
N LEU A 33 -23.92 -6.78 5.11
CA LEU A 33 -22.49 -6.93 4.95
C LEU A 33 -22.22 -8.17 4.10
N TYR A 34 -20.98 -8.30 3.64
CA TYR A 34 -20.57 -9.42 2.80
C TYR A 34 -19.55 -10.30 3.52
N HIS A 35 -19.62 -11.59 3.21
CA HIS A 35 -18.62 -12.57 3.59
C HIS A 35 -18.15 -13.34 2.35
N TYR A 36 -16.87 -13.70 2.36
CA TYR A 36 -16.21 -14.38 1.26
C TYR A 36 -15.62 -15.71 1.73
N THR A 37 -15.50 -16.67 0.81
CA THR A 37 -14.73 -17.91 1.02
C THR A 37 -13.60 -17.99 -0.01
N PRO A 38 -12.62 -17.08 0.04
CA PRO A 38 -11.63 -16.96 -1.00
C PRO A 38 -10.56 -18.06 -0.94
N LYS A 39 -9.89 -18.30 -2.07
CA LYS A 39 -8.86 -19.35 -2.21
C LYS A 39 -7.48 -18.78 -2.57
N TYR A 40 -7.43 -17.59 -3.16
CA TYR A 40 -6.20 -17.01 -3.71
C TYR A 40 -5.84 -15.69 -3.01
N PHE A 41 -6.82 -14.87 -2.64
CA PHE A 41 -6.59 -13.56 -2.06
C PHE A 41 -7.39 -13.33 -0.78
N ASP A 42 -6.84 -12.53 0.12
CA ASP A 42 -7.55 -12.02 1.28
C ASP A 42 -8.47 -10.88 0.82
N ILE A 43 -9.73 -11.21 0.59
CA ILE A 43 -10.70 -10.27 0.02
C ILE A 43 -11.10 -9.22 1.04
N ASP A 44 -11.26 -9.60 2.31
CA ASP A 44 -11.67 -8.66 3.36
C ASP A 44 -10.61 -7.56 3.54
N ALA A 45 -9.33 -7.93 3.56
CA ALA A 45 -8.22 -6.97 3.59
C ALA A 45 -8.18 -6.09 2.33
N LEU A 46 -8.35 -6.68 1.13
CA LEU A 46 -8.37 -5.91 -0.12
C LEU A 46 -9.51 -4.91 -0.18
N VAL A 47 -10.72 -5.31 0.25
CA VAL A 47 -11.88 -4.43 0.26
C VAL A 47 -11.64 -3.24 1.18
N LEU A 48 -11.10 -3.49 2.37
CA LEU A 48 -10.81 -2.44 3.35
C LEU A 48 -9.73 -1.47 2.85
N ASP A 49 -8.61 -2.00 2.37
CA ASP A 49 -7.43 -1.19 2.05
C ASP A 49 -7.57 -0.44 0.72
N PHE A 50 -8.41 -0.92 -0.21
CA PHE A 50 -8.64 -0.30 -1.53
C PHE A 50 -10.05 0.27 -1.72
N ASP A 51 -10.86 0.34 -0.66
CA ASP A 51 -12.26 0.79 -0.67
C ASP A 51 -13.05 0.21 -1.86
N ILE A 52 -12.98 -1.12 -2.01
CA ILE A 52 -13.48 -1.79 -3.20
C ILE A 52 -15.01 -1.78 -3.19
N GLU A 53 -15.63 -1.21 -4.22
CA GLU A 53 -17.06 -1.34 -4.45
C GLU A 53 -17.44 -2.81 -4.75
N GLU A 54 -18.05 -3.45 -3.74
CA GLU A 54 -18.33 -4.88 -3.74
C GLU A 54 -19.54 -5.26 -4.61
N GLU A 55 -20.57 -4.41 -4.70
CA GLU A 55 -21.88 -4.72 -5.33
C GLU A 55 -21.83 -4.91 -6.86
N ASN A 56 -20.74 -4.55 -7.52
CA ASN A 56 -20.57 -4.68 -8.97
C ASN A 56 -19.11 -5.01 -9.35
N PHE A 57 -18.50 -5.95 -8.65
CA PHE A 57 -17.12 -6.33 -8.94
C PHE A 57 -17.00 -7.08 -10.27
N THR A 58 -16.19 -6.57 -11.20
CA THR A 58 -16.01 -7.14 -12.55
C THR A 58 -14.58 -7.65 -12.77
N LEU A 59 -14.39 -8.46 -13.81
CA LEU A 59 -13.03 -8.90 -14.20
C LEU A 59 -12.11 -7.71 -14.57
N MET A 60 -12.68 -6.65 -15.14
CA MET A 60 -11.91 -5.45 -15.49
C MET A 60 -11.45 -4.69 -14.23
N LYS A 61 -12.30 -4.59 -13.22
CA LYS A 61 -11.92 -4.11 -11.88
C LYS A 61 -10.83 -4.99 -11.26
N ALA A 62 -10.99 -6.31 -11.32
CA ALA A 62 -9.96 -7.24 -10.83
C ALA A 62 -8.61 -7.06 -11.53
N GLN A 63 -8.60 -6.83 -12.84
CA GLN A 63 -7.37 -6.52 -13.59
C GLN A 63 -6.72 -5.23 -13.11
N HIS A 64 -7.52 -4.21 -12.82
CA HIS A 64 -7.03 -2.95 -12.29
C HIS A 64 -6.39 -3.11 -10.90
N TYR A 65 -7.07 -3.79 -9.96
CA TYR A 65 -6.48 -4.04 -8.64
C TYR A 65 -5.22 -4.90 -8.69
N ILE A 66 -5.16 -5.91 -9.56
CA ILE A 66 -3.92 -6.67 -9.77
C ILE A 66 -2.80 -5.79 -10.34
N ALA A 67 -3.11 -4.78 -11.15
CA ALA A 67 -2.12 -3.81 -11.61
C ALA A 67 -1.57 -2.99 -10.44
N ASN A 68 -2.45 -2.50 -9.56
CA ASN A 68 -2.08 -1.74 -8.37
C ASN A 68 -1.19 -2.55 -7.44
N LEU A 69 -1.57 -3.79 -7.13
CA LEU A 69 -0.75 -4.71 -6.32
C LEU A 69 0.60 -5.05 -6.96
N ALA A 70 0.75 -4.87 -8.27
CA ALA A 70 1.99 -5.12 -8.99
C ALA A 70 2.84 -3.84 -9.21
N GLY A 71 2.38 -2.67 -8.74
CA GLY A 71 3.10 -1.41 -8.86
C GLY A 71 2.77 -0.56 -10.08
N PHE A 72 1.62 -0.78 -10.71
CA PHE A 72 1.11 0.07 -11.79
C PHE A 72 -0.17 0.78 -11.36
N ILE A 73 -0.41 1.99 -11.87
CA ILE A 73 -1.64 2.73 -11.56
C ILE A 73 -2.82 2.14 -12.31
N LYS A 74 -2.61 1.67 -13.56
CA LYS A 74 -3.70 1.12 -14.39
C LYS A 74 -3.28 -0.15 -15.12
N TRP A 75 -4.24 -1.04 -15.36
CA TRP A 75 -4.03 -2.22 -16.20
C TRP A 75 -3.52 -1.87 -17.61
N THR A 76 -4.03 -0.80 -18.21
CA THR A 76 -3.59 -0.34 -19.54
C THR A 76 -2.14 0.11 -19.56
N GLU A 77 -1.67 0.72 -18.48
CA GLU A 77 -0.27 1.12 -18.31
C GLU A 77 0.63 -0.11 -18.25
N MET A 78 0.25 -1.11 -17.44
CA MET A 78 0.93 -2.40 -17.38
C MET A 78 1.01 -3.07 -18.78
N LEU A 79 -0.06 -3.04 -19.57
CA LEU A 79 -0.06 -3.63 -20.92
C LEU A 79 0.95 -2.96 -21.87
N SER A 80 1.22 -1.67 -21.68
CA SER A 80 2.19 -0.90 -22.46
C SER A 80 3.59 -0.87 -21.84
N ALA A 81 3.78 -1.44 -20.66
CA ALA A 81 5.03 -1.36 -19.91
C ALA A 81 6.17 -2.13 -20.59
N SER A 82 7.40 -1.71 -20.28
CA SER A 82 8.61 -2.36 -20.76
C SER A 82 8.71 -3.82 -20.25
N SER A 83 9.48 -4.65 -20.96
CA SER A 83 9.72 -6.04 -20.53
C SER A 83 10.32 -6.10 -19.11
N SER A 84 11.18 -5.15 -18.78
CA SER A 84 11.88 -5.07 -17.50
C SER A 84 10.95 -4.59 -16.38
N ALA A 85 10.13 -3.56 -16.63
CA ALA A 85 9.08 -3.15 -15.70
C ALA A 85 8.13 -4.32 -15.39
N LEU A 86 7.70 -5.07 -16.41
CA LEU A 86 6.84 -6.23 -16.21
C LEU A 86 7.49 -7.34 -15.39
N LYS A 87 8.78 -7.61 -15.60
CA LYS A 87 9.53 -8.59 -14.80
C LYS A 87 9.65 -8.13 -13.34
N LEU A 88 10.03 -6.87 -13.12
CA LEU A 88 10.14 -6.27 -11.79
C LEU A 88 8.80 -6.35 -11.05
N SER A 89 7.72 -5.94 -11.71
CA SER A 89 6.37 -5.99 -11.15
C SER A 89 5.96 -7.40 -10.75
N LYS A 90 6.34 -8.42 -11.54
CA LYS A 90 6.08 -9.81 -11.20
C LYS A 90 6.90 -10.24 -9.98
N LEU A 91 8.14 -9.77 -9.85
CA LEU A 91 8.97 -10.04 -8.68
C LEU A 91 8.40 -9.38 -7.42
N LEU A 92 7.99 -8.12 -7.50
CA LEU A 92 7.31 -7.39 -6.42
C LEU A 92 6.05 -8.14 -5.97
N PHE A 93 5.16 -8.45 -6.91
CA PHE A 93 3.94 -9.19 -6.63
C PHE A 93 4.22 -10.58 -6.02
N LYS A 94 5.31 -11.25 -6.43
CA LYS A 94 5.68 -12.55 -5.87
C LYS A 94 6.27 -12.45 -4.46
N ASN A 95 6.87 -11.31 -4.13
CA ASN A 95 7.59 -11.06 -2.89
C ASN A 95 6.90 -10.02 -2.00
N MET A 96 5.58 -9.88 -2.07
CA MET A 96 4.82 -8.91 -1.25
C MET A 96 5.07 -9.08 0.26
N HIS A 97 5.22 -10.32 0.74
CA HIS A 97 5.67 -10.62 2.10
C HIS A 97 7.05 -10.06 2.50
N LYS A 98 7.95 -9.78 1.53
CA LYS A 98 9.31 -9.27 1.77
C LYS A 98 9.37 -7.75 1.65
N ILE A 99 8.69 -7.20 0.64
CA ILE A 99 8.65 -5.77 0.36
C ILE A 99 7.36 -5.46 -0.39
N SER A 100 6.61 -4.50 0.12
CA SER A 100 5.46 -3.92 -0.56
C SER A 100 5.90 -3.01 -1.71
N VAL A 101 4.98 -2.76 -2.65
CA VAL A 101 5.20 -1.80 -3.74
C VAL A 101 5.55 -0.41 -3.20
N ILE A 102 4.89 0.02 -2.13
CA ILE A 102 5.09 1.35 -1.55
C ILE A 102 6.50 1.47 -0.97
N GLU A 103 6.93 0.48 -0.18
CA GLU A 103 8.29 0.45 0.38
C GLU A 103 9.35 0.40 -0.72
N TRP A 104 9.09 -0.35 -1.80
CA TRP A 104 9.95 -0.38 -2.96
C TRP A 104 10.09 0.99 -3.63
N ASP A 105 8.97 1.68 -3.83
CA ASP A 105 8.97 3.02 -4.43
C ASP A 105 9.71 4.02 -3.53
N ILE A 106 9.50 3.97 -2.21
CA ILE A 106 10.25 4.79 -1.23
C ILE A 106 11.75 4.51 -1.32
N TYR A 107 12.15 3.23 -1.35
CA TYR A 107 13.55 2.83 -1.46
C TYR A 107 14.19 3.39 -2.74
N ILE A 108 13.53 3.21 -3.88
CA ILE A 108 14.01 3.70 -5.18
C ILE A 108 14.09 5.22 -5.22
N LEU A 109 13.09 5.93 -4.68
CA LEU A 109 13.11 7.39 -4.59
C LEU A 109 14.28 7.89 -3.72
N ALA A 110 14.55 7.25 -2.59
CA ALA A 110 15.70 7.58 -1.76
C ALA A 110 17.01 7.39 -2.52
N GLN A 111 17.19 6.25 -3.19
CA GLN A 111 18.37 5.96 -4.00
C GLN A 111 18.54 6.92 -5.18
N GLN A 112 17.46 7.30 -5.87
CA GLN A 112 17.51 8.27 -6.96
C GLN A 112 17.92 9.67 -6.46
N ARG A 113 17.46 10.09 -5.27
CA ARG A 113 17.88 11.37 -4.66
C ARG A 113 19.34 11.37 -4.27
N GLU A 114 19.81 10.30 -3.66
CA GLU A 114 21.21 10.16 -3.24
C GLU A 114 22.17 10.15 -4.44
N ASN A 115 21.79 9.46 -5.52
CA ASN A 115 22.60 9.35 -6.73
C ASN A 115 22.41 10.51 -7.71
N GLY A 116 21.35 11.31 -7.56
CA GLY A 116 21.10 12.51 -8.37
C GLY A 116 20.62 12.25 -9.80
N PHE A 117 20.14 11.05 -10.12
CA PHE A 117 19.57 10.73 -11.43
C PHE A 117 18.38 9.78 -11.33
N ALA A 118 17.52 9.79 -12.36
CA ALA A 118 16.37 8.91 -12.42
C ALA A 118 16.75 7.51 -12.93
N PHE A 119 16.27 6.47 -12.25
CA PHE A 119 16.56 5.09 -12.62
C PHE A 119 15.58 4.63 -13.70
N ASP A 120 16.10 3.99 -14.74
CA ASP A 120 15.27 3.30 -15.73
C ASP A 120 14.80 1.93 -15.22
N ASP A 121 13.90 1.30 -15.97
CA ASP A 121 13.29 0.02 -15.57
C ASP A 121 14.30 -1.13 -15.49
N ASP A 122 15.35 -1.11 -16.32
CA ASP A 122 16.40 -2.12 -16.31
C ASP A 122 17.24 -2.02 -15.04
N PHE A 123 17.60 -0.80 -14.65
CA PHE A 123 18.37 -0.53 -13.44
C PHE A 123 17.56 -0.84 -12.17
N LYS A 124 16.28 -0.47 -12.14
CA LYS A 124 15.36 -0.84 -11.04
C LYS A 124 15.24 -2.36 -10.89
N LEU A 125 15.14 -3.09 -12.00
CA LEU A 125 15.10 -4.55 -11.98
C LEU A 125 16.38 -5.16 -11.41
N ASP A 126 17.55 -4.68 -11.85
CA ASP A 126 18.86 -5.16 -11.38
C ASP A 126 19.05 -4.95 -9.87
N ILE A 127 18.62 -3.79 -9.37
CA ILE A 127 18.59 -3.49 -7.93
C ILE A 127 17.72 -4.51 -7.19
N PHE A 128 16.51 -4.78 -7.68
CA PHE A 128 15.60 -5.71 -7.00
C PHE A 128 16.18 -7.13 -6.94
N GLU A 129 16.73 -7.61 -8.05
CA GLU A 129 17.34 -8.93 -8.15
C GLU A 129 18.57 -9.06 -7.24
N THR A 130 19.36 -7.98 -7.11
CA THR A 130 20.58 -7.97 -6.29
C THR A 130 20.28 -7.82 -4.79
N VAL A 131 19.39 -6.90 -4.41
CA VAL A 131 19.20 -6.48 -3.01
C VAL A 131 18.09 -7.28 -2.30
N PHE A 132 17.04 -7.66 -3.02
CA PHE A 132 15.84 -8.24 -2.41
C PHE A 132 15.64 -9.73 -2.72
N SER A 133 16.07 -10.19 -3.89
CA SER A 133 15.94 -11.62 -4.24
C SER A 133 16.89 -12.51 -3.43
N GLN A 134 18.09 -12.02 -3.09
CA GLN A 134 19.14 -12.82 -2.42
C GLN A 134 19.17 -12.69 -0.89
N VAL A 135 18.32 -11.85 -0.31
CA VAL A 135 18.29 -11.59 1.14
C VAL A 135 16.93 -12.02 1.69
N ASP A 136 16.94 -12.95 2.65
CA ASP A 136 15.71 -13.54 3.23
C ASP A 136 15.19 -12.78 4.46
N ASP A 137 15.97 -11.85 5.00
CA ASP A 137 15.63 -11.11 6.23
C ASP A 137 14.83 -9.82 5.99
N HIS A 138 14.40 -9.57 4.74
CA HIS A 138 13.50 -8.45 4.44
C HIS A 138 12.09 -8.81 4.89
N GLN A 139 11.52 -7.97 5.75
CA GLN A 139 10.13 -8.03 6.14
C GLN A 139 9.49 -6.70 5.78
N SER A 140 8.39 -6.80 5.05
CA SER A 140 7.49 -5.70 4.72
C SER A 140 6.58 -5.44 5.90
N ASP A 141 6.36 -4.18 6.25
CA ASP A 141 5.25 -3.78 7.12
C ASP A 141 3.92 -3.72 6.34
N GLY A 142 4.00 -3.71 5.01
CA GLY A 142 2.84 -3.84 4.12
C GLY A 142 2.22 -5.24 4.09
N TYR A 143 0.91 -5.29 3.83
CA TYR A 143 0.12 -6.51 3.86
C TYR A 143 0.32 -7.40 2.61
N ASP A 144 0.55 -8.70 2.81
CA ASP A 144 0.52 -9.67 1.71
C ASP A 144 -0.91 -10.19 1.51
N TYR A 145 -1.61 -9.58 0.56
CA TYR A 145 -2.99 -9.94 0.23
C TYR A 145 -3.16 -11.33 -0.40
N ARG A 146 -2.07 -12.06 -0.67
CA ARG A 146 -2.14 -13.37 -1.29
C ARG A 146 -2.30 -14.42 -0.20
N LEU A 147 -3.35 -15.22 -0.29
CA LEU A 147 -3.47 -16.39 0.56
C LEU A 147 -2.46 -17.42 0.08
N LEU A 148 -1.62 -17.88 1.01
CA LEU A 148 -0.72 -19.01 0.78
C LEU A 148 -1.56 -20.23 0.37
N GLN A 149 -1.74 -20.43 -0.94
CA GLN A 149 -1.80 -21.80 -1.40
C GLN A 149 -0.47 -22.39 -0.99
N SER A 150 -0.51 -23.53 -0.29
CA SER A 150 0.62 -24.42 -0.22
C SER A 150 1.01 -24.76 -1.67
N GLU A 151 1.77 -23.90 -2.32
CA GLU A 151 2.61 -24.29 -3.42
C GLU A 151 3.43 -25.42 -2.80
N LYS A 152 3.16 -26.63 -3.26
CA LYS A 152 4.03 -27.78 -3.05
C LYS A 152 5.35 -27.45 -3.74
N VAL A 153 6.11 -26.53 -3.16
CA VAL A 153 7.55 -26.49 -3.32
C VAL A 153 8.00 -27.72 -2.54
N PHE A 154 8.26 -28.79 -3.31
CA PHE A 154 9.12 -29.85 -2.86
C PHE A 154 10.48 -29.22 -2.54
N ASP A 155 10.66 -28.76 -1.32
CA ASP A 155 11.98 -28.68 -0.73
C ASP A 155 12.00 -29.52 0.54
N LYS A 156 12.49 -30.75 0.34
CA LYS A 156 12.94 -31.60 1.44
C LYS A 156 14.14 -30.91 2.06
N ASN A 157 13.90 -30.11 3.09
CA ASN A 157 14.69 -29.98 4.30
C ASN A 157 14.43 -28.60 4.89
N GLN A 158 13.61 -28.55 5.94
CA GLN A 158 14.01 -27.83 7.14
C GLN A 158 13.12 -28.28 8.30
N LYS A 159 13.77 -28.98 9.23
CA LYS A 159 13.19 -29.31 10.54
C LYS A 159 12.93 -28.00 11.26
N SER A 160 11.66 -27.72 11.54
CA SER A 160 11.25 -26.66 12.44
C SER A 160 11.86 -26.88 13.83
N LYS A 161 12.62 -25.89 14.30
CA LYS A 161 12.97 -25.68 15.71
C LYS A 161 12.46 -24.30 16.12
N PRO A 162 12.11 -24.08 17.40
CA PRO A 162 11.12 -23.09 17.79
C PRO A 162 11.64 -21.65 17.74
N LYS A 163 10.70 -20.75 17.43
CA LYS A 163 10.76 -19.29 17.41
C LYS A 163 11.67 -18.72 18.52
N LYS A 164 12.68 -17.93 18.13
CA LYS A 164 13.27 -16.90 18.99
C LYS A 164 12.68 -15.55 18.57
N LYS A 165 11.94 -14.92 19.48
CA LYS A 165 11.57 -13.50 19.40
C LYS A 165 12.86 -12.68 19.39
N ILE A 166 13.07 -11.86 18.37
CA ILE A 166 14.10 -10.83 18.37
C ILE A 166 13.36 -9.49 18.43
N ASN A 167 13.49 -8.82 19.57
CA ASN A 167 13.04 -7.44 19.77
C ASN A 167 13.82 -6.53 18.82
N LYS A 168 13.18 -6.00 17.77
CA LYS A 168 13.66 -4.81 17.07
C LYS A 168 13.09 -3.62 17.86
N SER A 169 13.96 -2.74 18.35
CA SER A 169 13.54 -1.57 19.12
C SER A 169 12.77 -0.61 18.20
N SER A 170 11.44 -0.59 18.31
CA SER A 170 10.61 0.45 17.73
C SER A 170 11.04 1.82 18.26
N VAL A 171 11.32 2.77 17.38
CA VAL A 171 11.58 4.15 17.79
C VAL A 171 10.24 4.73 18.23
N GLN A 172 10.13 5.10 19.50
CA GLN A 172 8.90 5.64 20.06
C GLN A 172 8.98 7.17 20.17
N ILE A 173 7.88 7.83 19.82
CA ILE A 173 7.65 9.25 20.06
C ILE A 173 7.12 9.40 21.48
N PHE A 174 7.76 10.25 22.27
CA PHE A 174 7.41 10.48 23.67
C PHE A 174 6.90 11.89 23.96
N VAL A 175 7.10 12.83 23.05
CA VAL A 175 6.83 14.26 23.27
C VAL A 175 6.22 14.86 22.00
N LEU A 176 5.21 15.72 22.19
CA LEU A 176 4.63 16.57 21.16
C LEU A 176 4.79 18.06 21.56
N PRO A 177 4.83 19.00 20.60
CA PRO A 177 4.89 18.77 19.15
C PRO A 177 6.22 18.11 18.75
N LEU A 178 6.24 17.45 17.59
CA LEU A 178 7.45 16.83 17.08
C LEU A 178 8.55 17.88 16.90
N ALA A 179 9.82 17.47 16.95
CA ALA A 179 10.95 18.37 16.75
C ALA A 179 12.06 17.68 15.97
N GLY A 180 12.95 18.48 15.36
CA GLY A 180 14.11 17.97 14.63
C GLY A 180 13.72 17.11 13.42
N ASP A 181 14.48 16.03 13.22
CA ASP A 181 14.38 15.18 12.02
C ASP A 181 13.01 14.50 11.90
N ASP A 182 12.40 14.10 13.02
CA ASP A 182 11.07 13.49 13.02
C ASP A 182 10.00 14.45 12.51
N ARG A 183 10.06 15.74 12.90
CA ARG A 183 9.10 16.73 12.38
C ARG A 183 9.28 16.96 10.89
N LEU A 184 10.52 16.99 10.40
CA LEU A 184 10.79 17.15 8.97
C LEU A 184 10.27 15.96 8.16
N GLU A 185 10.38 14.74 8.70
CA GLU A 185 9.87 13.54 8.04
C GLU A 185 8.35 13.51 8.00
N PHE A 186 7.68 13.79 9.12
CA PHE A 186 6.22 13.84 9.17
C PHE A 186 5.65 14.91 8.22
N ILE A 187 6.23 16.11 8.19
CA ILE A 187 5.79 17.19 7.28
C ILE A 187 5.92 16.75 5.82
N ARG A 188 7.08 16.21 5.45
CA ARG A 188 7.32 15.75 4.06
C ARG A 188 6.37 14.64 3.65
N THR A 189 6.11 13.69 4.56
CA THR A 189 5.16 12.60 4.30
C THR A 189 3.75 13.14 4.17
N ALA A 190 3.32 14.06 5.04
CA ALA A 190 2.01 14.69 4.95
C ALA A 190 1.82 15.47 3.64
N ASP A 191 2.79 16.29 3.23
CA ASP A 191 2.74 17.01 1.95
C ASP A 191 2.66 16.06 0.74
N LEU A 192 3.43 14.96 0.76
CA LEU A 192 3.43 13.98 -0.31
C LEU A 192 2.08 13.28 -0.44
N ILE A 193 1.54 12.79 0.68
CA ILE A 193 0.22 12.14 0.70
C ILE A 193 -0.87 13.15 0.36
N PHE A 194 -0.73 14.42 0.75
CA PHE A 194 -1.68 15.48 0.40
C PHE A 194 -1.79 15.67 -1.11
N GLU A 195 -0.67 15.82 -1.81
CA GLU A 195 -0.70 15.96 -3.27
C GLU A 195 -1.20 14.67 -3.96
N LYS A 196 -0.89 13.49 -3.39
CA LYS A 196 -1.43 12.21 -3.86
C LYS A 196 -2.96 12.19 -3.75
N VAL A 197 -3.50 12.44 -2.55
CA VAL A 197 -4.94 12.47 -2.29
C VAL A 197 -5.64 13.52 -3.15
N LEU A 198 -5.07 14.73 -3.26
CA LEU A 198 -5.62 15.81 -4.06
C LEU A 198 -5.63 15.48 -5.57
N SER A 199 -4.72 14.60 -6.02
CA SER A 199 -4.73 14.08 -7.40
C SER A 199 -5.70 12.90 -7.60
N GLU A 200 -6.08 12.21 -6.52
CA GLU A 200 -7.00 11.07 -6.53
C GLU A 200 -8.47 11.51 -6.43
N ILE A 201 -8.75 12.61 -5.71
CA ILE A 201 -10.10 13.17 -5.55
C ILE A 201 -10.38 14.21 -6.65
N GLU A 202 -11.54 14.08 -7.32
CA GLU A 202 -12.02 15.09 -8.27
C GLU A 202 -12.65 16.28 -7.51
N LEU A 203 -11.80 17.25 -7.13
CA LEU A 203 -12.20 18.45 -6.40
C LEU A 203 -12.64 19.58 -7.35
N ILE A 204 -13.63 20.37 -6.92
CA ILE A 204 -14.12 21.54 -7.67
C ILE A 204 -13.06 22.66 -7.66
N ASN A 205 -12.46 22.93 -6.50
CA ASN A 205 -11.50 24.02 -6.28
C ASN A 205 -10.15 23.55 -5.68
N PRO A 206 -9.38 22.69 -6.35
CA PRO A 206 -8.15 22.11 -5.80
C PRO A 206 -7.09 23.15 -5.39
N GLU A 207 -7.03 24.29 -6.08
CA GLU A 207 -6.10 25.38 -5.75
C GLU A 207 -6.46 26.13 -4.46
N LEU A 208 -7.74 26.14 -4.05
CA LEU A 208 -8.14 26.72 -2.77
C LEU A 208 -7.84 25.75 -1.63
N VAL A 209 -8.08 24.46 -1.84
CA VAL A 209 -7.71 23.40 -0.88
C VAL A 209 -6.20 23.40 -0.63
N ARG A 210 -5.37 23.53 -1.67
CA ARG A 210 -3.91 23.66 -1.53
C ARG A 210 -3.49 24.91 -0.74
N LYS A 211 -4.28 25.99 -0.76
CA LYS A 211 -3.99 27.20 0.05
C LYS A 211 -4.35 27.05 1.53
N LEU A 212 -5.33 26.20 1.85
CA LEU A 212 -5.72 25.91 3.23
C LEU A 212 -4.84 24.83 3.88
N TRP A 213 -4.17 24.01 3.07
CA TRP A 213 -3.28 22.98 3.54
C TRP A 213 -2.09 23.53 4.36
N ASP A 214 -1.96 23.03 5.59
CA ASP A 214 -0.82 23.25 6.47
C ASP A 214 -0.44 21.92 7.12
N ALA A 215 0.60 21.27 6.58
CA ALA A 215 1.10 20.00 7.09
C ALA A 215 1.50 20.06 8.58
N GLY A 216 2.05 21.19 9.04
CA GLY A 216 2.45 21.36 10.43
C GLY A 216 1.22 21.35 11.35
N ASN A 217 0.21 22.15 11.01
CA ASN A 217 -1.05 22.19 11.74
C ASN A 217 -1.75 20.83 11.75
N TYR A 218 -1.82 20.16 10.59
CA TYR A 218 -2.39 18.82 10.48
C TYR A 218 -1.70 17.82 11.41
N ILE A 219 -0.36 17.83 11.47
CA ILE A 219 0.40 16.93 12.35
C ILE A 219 0.15 17.25 13.83
N ASP A 220 0.22 18.53 14.18
CA ASP A 220 0.23 19.00 15.57
C ASP A 220 -1.18 18.99 16.22
N GLU A 221 -2.24 19.23 15.44
CA GLU A 221 -3.61 19.39 15.97
C GLU A 221 -4.56 18.24 15.58
N ILE A 222 -4.31 17.55 14.46
CA ILE A 222 -5.26 16.59 13.87
C ILE A 222 -4.74 15.15 14.01
N LEU A 223 -3.50 14.90 13.56
CA LEU A 223 -2.92 13.57 13.46
C LEU A 223 -2.50 13.00 14.82
N LEU A 224 -1.72 13.76 15.60
CA LEU A 224 -1.11 13.30 16.85
C LEU A 224 -1.69 14.04 18.05
N LYS A 225 -2.18 13.27 19.04
CA LYS A 225 -2.70 13.83 20.29
C LYS A 225 -1.90 13.36 21.50
N PRO A 226 -1.76 14.18 22.56
CA PRO A 226 -0.99 13.80 23.75
C PRO A 226 -1.42 12.48 24.38
N GLU A 227 -2.70 12.11 24.32
CA GLU A 227 -3.21 10.83 24.83
C GLU A 227 -2.67 9.57 24.10
N MET A 228 -2.06 9.74 22.93
CA MET A 228 -1.53 8.64 22.12
C MET A 228 -0.10 8.26 22.51
N LEU A 229 0.57 9.05 23.36
CA LEU A 229 1.97 8.84 23.71
C LEU A 229 2.16 7.80 24.84
N PRO A 230 3.24 6.99 24.80
CA PRO A 230 4.22 6.90 23.73
C PRO A 230 3.69 6.09 22.53
N ILE A 231 3.90 6.60 21.33
CA ILE A 231 3.46 5.95 20.09
C ILE A 231 4.67 5.50 19.29
N ASP A 232 4.55 4.37 18.61
CA ASP A 232 5.56 3.95 17.63
C ASP A 232 5.61 4.93 16.45
N ARG A 233 6.82 5.32 16.05
CA ARG A 233 7.05 6.34 15.02
C ARG A 233 6.52 5.92 13.66
N ASP A 234 6.74 4.67 13.27
CA ASP A 234 6.36 4.16 11.95
C ASP A 234 4.83 3.95 11.90
N TYR A 235 4.24 3.51 13.00
CA TYR A 235 2.78 3.51 13.19
C TYR A 235 2.19 4.93 13.16
N ALA A 236 2.86 5.92 13.75
CA ALA A 236 2.40 7.31 13.69
C ALA A 236 2.49 7.89 12.26
N LEU A 237 3.49 7.49 11.46
CA LEU A 237 3.60 7.85 10.05
C LEU A 237 2.52 7.19 9.20
N SER A 238 2.18 5.92 9.43
CA SER A 238 1.14 5.23 8.65
C SER A 238 -0.25 5.86 8.82
N ARG A 239 -0.49 6.54 9.94
CA ARG A 239 -1.73 7.30 10.18
C ARG A 239 -1.87 8.51 9.25
N ILE A 240 -0.79 9.05 8.70
CA ILE A 240 -0.89 10.13 7.71
C ILE A 240 -1.72 9.64 6.52
N ASP A 241 -1.34 8.51 5.93
CA ASP A 241 -2.06 7.95 4.76
C ASP A 241 -3.52 7.60 5.10
N ALA A 242 -3.74 6.97 6.26
CA ALA A 242 -5.08 6.53 6.67
C ALA A 242 -6.09 7.67 6.93
N PHE A 243 -5.62 8.81 7.45
CA PHE A 243 -6.52 9.88 7.92
C PHE A 243 -6.51 11.13 7.03
N LEU A 244 -5.48 11.33 6.21
CA LEU A 244 -5.34 12.57 5.44
C LEU A 244 -6.42 12.70 4.36
N PHE A 245 -6.88 11.60 3.77
CA PHE A 245 -7.99 11.60 2.81
C PHE A 245 -9.23 12.31 3.36
N HIS A 246 -9.62 12.00 4.60
CA HIS A 246 -10.77 12.62 5.26
C HIS A 246 -10.57 14.11 5.48
N HIS A 247 -9.36 14.51 5.88
CA HIS A 247 -9.04 15.91 6.10
C HIS A 247 -9.08 16.73 4.81
N VAL A 248 -8.60 16.18 3.68
CA VAL A 248 -8.69 16.86 2.37
C VAL A 248 -10.15 17.06 1.95
N ILE A 249 -11.05 16.12 2.25
CA ILE A 249 -12.49 16.28 2.01
C ILE A 249 -13.08 17.40 2.88
N GLU A 250 -12.70 17.48 4.15
CA GLU A 250 -13.15 18.57 5.04
C GLU A 250 -12.71 19.95 4.51
N LEU A 251 -11.45 20.07 4.08
CA LEU A 251 -10.94 21.29 3.45
C LEU A 251 -11.68 21.62 2.14
N ALA A 252 -12.02 20.61 1.34
CA ALA A 252 -12.75 20.81 0.10
C ALA A 252 -14.16 21.39 0.36
N VAL A 253 -14.88 20.84 1.35
CA VAL A 253 -16.20 21.35 1.75
C VAL A 253 -16.12 22.82 2.19
N GLU A 254 -15.08 23.22 2.93
CA GLU A 254 -14.88 24.62 3.34
C GLU A 254 -14.61 25.56 2.15
N THR A 255 -14.09 25.04 1.03
CA THR A 255 -13.79 25.82 -0.18
C THR A 255 -14.91 25.84 -1.22
N ASP A 256 -15.99 25.08 -1.01
CA ASP A 256 -17.13 24.99 -1.92
C ASP A 256 -18.28 25.96 -1.56
N ASP A 257 -18.17 26.67 -0.43
CA ASP A 257 -19.03 27.79 0.01
C ASP A 257 -18.58 29.15 -0.56
#